data_AF-Q8F7K6-F1
#
_entry.id   AF-Q8F7K6-F1
#
_cell.length_a   1.000
_cell.length_b   1.000
_cell.length_c   1.000
_cell.angle_alpha   90.00
_cell.angle_beta   90.00
_cell.angle_gamma   90.00
#
_symmetry.space_group_name_H-M   'P 1'
#
loop_
_entity.id
_entity.type
_entity.pdbx_description
1 polymer ?
#
loop_
_entity_poly.entity_id
_entity_poly.type
_entity_poly.pdbx_seq_one_letter_code
_entity_poly.pdbx_strand_id
1 'polypeptide(L)'
;MGGGYHSRSPEEFKKFLEENRKRSSNSGKFSRIRLIFILNLVLVVLVIGMVARTTLPGAFTVQSSSSKVNFGSITFYVKSSREGKDGFPTFFLFIKNEYNSGEIRFPDPTWKFRILLSNKEGLNCLDTSWKVSERSILPGKIEFERFRLNDDAIDSLPPDCKIKTSDGFIERIFRRTSGKSGLKLEVTISHEEEREVLTIENL
;
A
#
# COMPACT_ATOMS: atom_id res chain seq x y z
N MET A 1 -76.78 15.60 -12.93
CA MET A 1 -77.05 14.98 -14.25
C MET A 1 -76.10 13.80 -14.40
N GLY A 2 -76.59 12.60 -14.11
CA GLY A 2 -75.83 11.36 -14.23
C GLY A 2 -75.69 10.99 -15.71
N GLY A 3 -74.46 11.04 -16.22
CA GLY A 3 -74.11 10.56 -17.56
C GLY A 3 -73.52 9.16 -17.43
N GLY A 4 -74.28 8.17 -17.89
CA GLY A 4 -74.03 6.75 -17.71
C GLY A 4 -72.72 6.23 -18.31
N TYR A 5 -72.18 5.22 -17.64
CA TYR A 5 -71.19 4.30 -18.18
C TYR A 5 -71.89 3.40 -19.21
N HIS A 6 -71.74 3.67 -20.50
CA HIS A 6 -72.00 2.67 -21.53
C HIS A 6 -71.05 2.82 -22.71
N SER A 7 -70.33 1.72 -22.96
CA SER A 7 -69.86 1.29 -24.28
C SER A 7 -68.73 2.10 -24.94
N ARG A 8 -67.55 2.15 -24.30
CA ARG A 8 -66.30 2.38 -25.06
C ARG A 8 -66.04 1.16 -25.94
N SER A 9 -65.76 1.37 -27.21
CA SER A 9 -65.42 0.28 -28.13
C SER A 9 -64.14 -0.44 -27.68
N PRO A 10 -63.95 -1.73 -28.00
CA PRO A 10 -62.72 -2.46 -27.66
C PRO A 10 -61.45 -1.74 -28.14
N GLU A 11 -61.55 -0.98 -29.23
CA GLU A 11 -60.46 -0.19 -29.79
C GLU A 11 -60.14 1.05 -28.95
N GLU A 12 -61.14 1.75 -28.40
CA GLU A 12 -60.90 2.88 -27.49
C GLU A 12 -60.30 2.43 -26.16
N PHE A 13 -60.66 1.24 -25.68
CA PHE A 13 -60.04 0.66 -24.50
C PHE A 13 -58.59 0.25 -24.77
N LYS A 14 -58.29 -0.33 -25.94
CA LYS A 14 -56.91 -0.57 -26.39
C LYS A 14 -56.12 0.72 -26.50
N LYS A 15 -56.69 1.78 -27.11
CA LYS A 15 -56.05 3.09 -27.23
C LYS A 15 -55.77 3.71 -25.86
N PHE A 16 -56.71 3.62 -24.93
CA PHE A 16 -56.54 4.10 -23.56
C PHE A 16 -55.49 3.29 -22.77
N LEU A 17 -55.42 1.98 -22.97
CA LEU A 17 -54.38 1.12 -22.38
C LEU A 17 -53.00 1.39 -23.00
N GLU A 18 -52.91 1.59 -24.31
CA GLU A 18 -51.66 1.98 -24.98
C GLU A 18 -51.19 3.38 -24.58
N GLU A 19 -52.11 4.32 -24.41
CA GLU A 19 -51.80 5.68 -23.97
C GLU A 19 -51.38 5.73 -22.49
N ASN A 20 -51.97 4.89 -21.64
CA ASN A 20 -51.48 4.66 -20.27
C ASN A 20 -50.13 3.93 -20.25
N ARG A 21 -49.87 3.00 -21.17
CA ARG A 21 -48.59 2.30 -21.28
C ARG A 21 -47.48 3.23 -21.79
N LYS A 22 -47.79 4.17 -22.69
CA LYS A 22 -46.90 5.26 -23.16
C LYS A 22 -46.68 6.35 -22.10
N ARG A 23 -47.64 6.59 -21.20
CA ARG A 23 -47.44 7.43 -20.00
C ARG A 23 -46.66 6.69 -18.90
N SER A 24 -46.79 5.37 -18.82
CA SER A 24 -46.00 4.50 -17.93
C SER A 24 -44.57 4.27 -18.43
N SER A 25 -44.29 4.52 -19.72
CA SER A 25 -42.93 4.65 -20.24
C SER A 25 -42.31 6.03 -19.95
N ASN A 26 -42.60 6.57 -18.77
CA ASN A 26 -41.87 7.69 -18.19
C ASN A 26 -40.47 7.21 -17.75
N SER A 27 -39.68 6.77 -18.74
CA SER A 27 -38.38 6.11 -18.60
C SER A 27 -37.29 7.01 -18.00
N GLY A 28 -37.59 8.29 -17.75
CA GLY A 28 -36.69 9.25 -17.11
C GLY A 28 -36.68 9.22 -15.58
N LYS A 29 -37.78 8.85 -14.90
CA LYS A 29 -37.85 8.94 -13.41
C LYS A 29 -37.26 7.73 -12.70
N PHE A 30 -37.52 6.51 -13.20
CA PHE A 30 -36.92 5.27 -12.66
C PHE A 30 -35.41 5.17 -12.96
N SER A 31 -34.97 5.69 -14.12
CA SER A 31 -33.56 5.80 -14.48
C SER A 31 -32.80 6.74 -13.53
N ARG A 32 -33.37 7.91 -13.23
CA ARG A 32 -32.76 8.87 -12.27
C ARG A 32 -32.63 8.29 -10.86
N ILE A 33 -33.61 7.56 -10.35
CA ILE A 33 -33.54 6.94 -9.02
C ILE A 33 -32.45 5.87 -8.96
N ARG A 34 -32.33 5.00 -9.97
CA ARG A 34 -31.24 4.02 -10.06
C ARG A 34 -29.88 4.70 -10.19
N LEU A 35 -29.79 5.78 -10.97
CA LEU A 35 -28.56 6.54 -11.15
C LEU A 35 -28.13 7.23 -9.84
N ILE A 36 -29.08 7.80 -9.08
CA ILE A 36 -28.82 8.34 -7.74
C ILE A 36 -28.32 7.22 -6.82
N PHE A 37 -28.94 6.03 -6.85
CA PHE A 37 -28.48 4.90 -6.05
C PHE A 37 -27.06 4.45 -6.40
N ILE A 38 -26.73 4.33 -7.69
CA ILE A 38 -25.39 3.96 -8.15
C ILE A 38 -24.38 5.04 -7.75
N LEU A 39 -24.72 6.31 -7.96
CA LEU A 39 -23.83 7.43 -7.63
C LEU A 39 -23.59 7.51 -6.12
N ASN A 40 -24.63 7.26 -5.31
CA ASN A 40 -24.52 7.22 -3.86
C ASN A 40 -23.74 5.98 -3.39
N LEU A 41 -23.91 4.83 -4.04
CA LEU A 41 -23.09 3.63 -3.79
C LEU A 41 -21.60 3.92 -4.08
N VAL A 42 -21.30 4.55 -5.23
CA VAL A 42 -19.94 4.95 -5.59
C VAL A 42 -19.38 5.93 -4.57
N LEU A 43 -20.17 6.93 -4.15
CA LEU A 43 -19.77 7.88 -3.12
C LEU A 43 -19.45 7.18 -1.80
N VAL A 44 -20.29 6.25 -1.35
CA VAL A 44 -20.08 5.47 -0.12
C VAL A 44 -18.79 4.64 -0.23
N VAL A 45 -18.56 3.97 -1.36
CA VAL A 45 -17.31 3.22 -1.60
C VAL A 45 -16.09 4.14 -1.59
N LEU A 46 -16.19 5.34 -2.17
CA LEU A 46 -15.10 6.32 -2.15
C LEU A 46 -14.82 6.84 -0.73
N VAL A 47 -15.85 7.13 0.06
CA VAL A 47 -15.70 7.57 1.45
C VAL A 47 -15.08 6.45 2.30
N ILE A 48 -15.59 5.21 2.18
CA ILE A 48 -14.99 4.05 2.86
C ILE A 48 -13.54 3.87 2.41
N GLY A 49 -13.25 4.04 1.12
CA GLY A 49 -11.89 3.98 0.58
C GLY A 49 -10.97 5.06 1.15
N MET A 50 -11.44 6.30 1.29
CA MET A 50 -10.68 7.40 1.90
C MET A 50 -10.42 7.15 3.39
N VAL A 51 -11.44 6.72 4.14
CA VAL A 51 -11.32 6.38 5.57
C VAL A 51 -10.39 5.19 5.75
N ALA A 52 -10.54 4.12 4.96
CA ALA A 52 -9.63 2.97 5.00
C ALA A 52 -8.18 3.37 4.69
N ARG A 53 -7.96 4.35 3.81
CA ARG A 53 -6.62 4.89 3.52
C ARG A 53 -6.01 5.63 4.71
N THR A 54 -6.82 6.34 5.49
CA THR A 54 -6.36 7.09 6.67
C THR A 54 -6.18 6.18 7.88
N THR A 55 -7.03 5.15 8.05
CA THR A 55 -6.98 4.23 9.18
C THR A 55 -6.02 3.06 8.96
N LEU A 56 -5.70 2.68 7.71
CA LEU A 56 -4.79 1.59 7.35
C LEU A 56 -3.77 2.04 6.29
N PRO A 57 -2.87 2.99 6.62
CA PRO A 57 -1.92 3.57 5.66
C PRO A 57 -0.99 2.53 4.99
N GLY A 58 -0.76 1.38 5.62
CA GLY A 58 0.04 0.28 5.06
C GLY A 58 -0.71 -0.77 4.22
N ALA A 59 -2.04 -0.71 4.11
CA ALA A 59 -2.79 -1.70 3.32
C ALA A 59 -2.65 -1.46 1.80
N PHE A 60 -2.37 -0.22 1.39
CA PHE A 60 -2.40 0.18 -0.02
C PHE A 60 -1.08 0.73 -0.56
N THR A 61 -0.02 0.77 0.26
CA THR A 61 1.31 1.17 -0.21
C THR A 61 2.09 -0.06 -0.67
N VAL A 62 2.69 0.02 -1.86
CA VAL A 62 3.66 -0.98 -2.36
C VAL A 62 4.97 -0.95 -1.54
N GLN A 63 5.10 0.09 -0.69
CA GLN A 63 6.27 0.36 0.12
C GLN A 63 5.86 0.54 1.59
N SER A 64 6.57 -0.11 2.50
CA SER A 64 6.46 0.11 3.94
C SER A 64 7.69 0.87 4.43
N SER A 65 7.53 1.77 5.41
CA SER A 65 8.59 2.63 5.93
C SER A 65 8.70 2.49 7.45
N SER A 66 9.92 2.55 7.99
CA SER A 66 10.15 2.64 9.43
C SER A 66 9.85 4.06 9.93
N SER A 67 9.81 4.22 11.26
CA SER A 67 10.02 5.51 11.90
C SER A 67 11.39 6.08 11.56
N LYS A 68 11.55 7.39 11.73
CA LYS A 68 12.84 8.06 11.61
C LYS A 68 13.55 8.03 12.95
N VAL A 69 14.84 7.78 12.94
CA VAL A 69 15.73 7.91 14.12
C VAL A 69 16.84 8.90 13.78
N ASN A 70 17.34 9.60 14.79
CA ASN A 70 18.37 10.61 14.61
C ASN A 70 19.61 10.20 15.41
N PHE A 71 20.78 10.29 14.78
CA PHE A 71 22.07 10.29 15.47
C PHE A 71 22.75 11.62 15.20
N GLY A 72 22.83 12.47 16.23
CA GLY A 72 23.34 13.83 16.06
C GLY A 72 22.62 14.58 14.94
N SER A 73 23.35 14.94 13.89
CA SER A 73 22.86 15.66 12.71
C SER A 73 22.43 14.77 11.54
N ILE A 74 22.34 13.44 11.74
CA ILE A 74 21.98 12.49 10.69
C ILE A 74 20.67 11.79 11.02
N THR A 75 19.70 11.86 10.11
CA THR A 75 18.41 11.16 10.22
C THR A 75 18.42 9.90 9.37
N PHE A 76 17.99 8.78 9.94
CA PHE A 76 17.85 7.48 9.28
C PHE A 76 16.41 7.02 9.23
N TYR A 77 16.05 6.37 8.12
CA TYR A 77 14.84 5.56 8.03
C TYR A 77 15.00 4.50 6.94
N VAL A 78 14.31 3.38 7.07
CA VAL A 78 14.32 2.32 6.06
C VAL A 78 12.99 2.27 5.35
N LYS A 79 13.02 2.02 4.04
CA LYS A 79 11.86 1.62 3.27
C LYS A 79 12.05 0.24 2.68
N SER A 80 10.96 -0.48 2.52
CA SER A 80 10.87 -1.73 1.78
C SER A 80 10.08 -1.52 0.51
N SER A 81 10.41 -2.26 -0.55
CA SER A 81 9.61 -2.39 -1.76
C SER A 81 9.32 -3.87 -2.00
N ARG A 82 8.06 -4.18 -2.30
CA ARG A 82 7.63 -5.55 -2.63
C ARG A 82 8.05 -6.01 -4.03
N GLU A 83 8.72 -5.16 -4.80
CA GLU A 83 9.18 -5.43 -6.19
C GLU A 83 10.59 -6.05 -6.24
N GLY A 84 10.87 -7.06 -5.42
CA GLY A 84 12.13 -7.79 -5.52
C GLY A 84 11.99 -9.15 -6.21
N LYS A 85 13.14 -9.81 -6.43
CA LYS A 85 13.22 -11.10 -7.12
C LYS A 85 12.54 -12.19 -6.27
N ASP A 86 11.71 -13.02 -6.90
CA ASP A 86 11.06 -14.20 -6.31
C ASP A 86 10.35 -13.93 -4.98
N GLY A 87 9.75 -12.73 -4.86
CA GLY A 87 9.01 -12.33 -3.66
C GLY A 87 9.87 -11.89 -2.48
N PHE A 88 11.19 -11.86 -2.61
CA PHE A 88 12.04 -11.26 -1.60
C PHE A 88 11.98 -9.73 -1.70
N PRO A 89 11.62 -8.99 -0.63
CA PRO A 89 11.52 -7.52 -0.68
C PRO A 89 12.90 -6.86 -0.87
N THR A 90 12.92 -5.74 -1.59
CA THR A 90 14.11 -4.87 -1.64
C THR A 90 14.05 -3.86 -0.51
N PHE A 91 15.16 -3.63 0.20
CA PHE A 91 15.25 -2.64 1.27
C PHE A 91 16.14 -1.46 0.88
N PHE A 92 15.79 -0.28 1.37
CA PHE A 92 16.49 0.98 1.12
C PHE A 92 16.69 1.71 2.44
N LEU A 93 17.94 1.93 2.83
CA LEU A 93 18.31 2.75 3.97
C LEU A 93 18.46 4.18 3.46
N PHE A 94 17.67 5.10 3.98
CA PHE A 94 17.76 6.52 3.70
C PHE A 94 18.53 7.22 4.81
N ILE A 95 19.41 8.12 4.40
CA ILE A 95 20.32 8.86 5.25
C ILE A 95 20.17 10.33 4.88
N LYS A 96 19.76 11.16 5.83
CA LYS A 96 19.60 12.60 5.59
C LYS A 96 20.55 13.38 6.47
N ASN A 97 21.29 14.30 5.84
CA ASN A 97 22.07 15.28 6.56
C ASN A 97 21.15 16.44 7.00
N GLU A 98 20.89 16.54 8.30
CA GLU A 98 20.13 17.64 8.91
C GLU A 98 21.03 18.83 9.29
N TYR A 99 22.34 18.72 9.10
CA TYR A 99 23.26 19.82 9.36
C TYR A 99 23.11 20.91 8.29
N ASN A 100 22.88 22.15 8.73
CA ASN A 100 22.50 23.25 7.83
C ASN A 100 23.68 23.85 7.03
N SER A 101 24.92 23.65 7.48
CA SER A 101 26.07 24.44 6.98
C SER A 101 27.28 23.61 6.53
N GLY A 102 27.25 22.29 6.64
CA GLY A 102 28.40 21.45 6.33
C GLY A 102 28.04 20.13 5.65
N GLU A 103 28.86 19.75 4.68
CA GLU A 103 28.86 18.42 4.10
C GLU A 103 29.41 17.42 5.12
N ILE A 104 28.77 16.25 5.21
CA ILE A 104 29.22 15.15 6.05
C ILE A 104 29.72 14.01 5.18
N ARG A 105 30.80 13.35 5.60
CA ARG A 105 31.27 12.12 4.97
C ARG A 105 30.77 10.94 5.79
N PHE A 106 29.99 10.06 5.17
CA PHE A 106 29.23 9.04 5.88
C PHE A 106 29.09 7.75 5.06
N PRO A 107 29.11 6.57 5.70
CA PRO A 107 29.53 6.33 7.08
C PRO A 107 31.06 6.39 7.24
N ASP A 108 31.54 6.71 8.43
CA ASP A 108 32.91 6.42 8.84
C ASP A 108 33.07 4.95 9.30
N PRO A 109 34.30 4.44 9.54
CA PRO A 109 34.54 3.04 9.89
C PRO A 109 33.93 2.56 11.22
N THR A 110 33.49 3.46 12.09
CA THR A 110 32.91 3.10 13.39
C THR A 110 31.44 2.70 13.27
N TRP A 111 30.76 3.12 12.20
CA TRP A 111 29.38 2.76 11.93
C TRP A 111 29.24 1.30 11.53
N LYS A 112 28.27 0.63 12.14
CA LYS A 112 27.89 -0.73 11.77
C LYS A 112 26.38 -0.80 11.57
N PHE A 113 25.99 -1.46 10.49
CA PHE A 113 24.59 -1.67 10.12
C PHE A 113 24.34 -3.17 10.06
N ARG A 114 23.30 -3.64 10.74
CA ARG A 114 22.89 -5.04 10.72
C ARG A 114 21.43 -5.12 10.32
N ILE A 115 21.13 -5.99 9.36
CA ILE A 115 19.78 -6.24 8.88
C ILE A 115 19.33 -7.61 9.37
N LEU A 116 18.17 -7.64 10.01
CA LEU A 116 17.48 -8.83 10.48
C LEU A 116 16.10 -8.89 9.84
N LEU A 117 15.78 -10.00 9.20
CA LEU A 117 14.45 -10.30 8.68
C LEU A 117 13.91 -11.54 9.40
N SER A 118 12.72 -11.44 9.95
CA SER A 118 12.05 -12.55 10.63
C SER A 118 10.62 -12.72 10.16
N ASN A 119 10.07 -13.92 10.26
CA ASN A 119 8.65 -14.18 9.98
C ASN A 119 7.78 -13.95 11.24
N LYS A 120 6.45 -14.11 11.12
CA LYS A 120 5.50 -13.94 12.24
C LYS A 120 5.75 -14.90 13.41
N GLU A 121 6.37 -16.03 13.14
CA GLU A 121 6.64 -17.11 14.09
C GLU A 121 8.02 -16.95 14.76
N GLY A 122 8.76 -15.90 14.40
CA GLY A 122 10.10 -15.62 14.94
C GLY A 122 11.23 -16.38 14.24
N LEU A 123 10.96 -17.07 13.13
CA LEU A 123 12.00 -17.71 12.33
C LEU A 123 12.89 -16.64 11.70
N ASN A 124 14.20 -16.77 11.90
CA ASN A 124 15.19 -15.87 11.34
C ASN A 124 15.43 -16.21 9.86
N CYS A 125 14.98 -15.32 8.99
CA CYS A 125 15.10 -15.45 7.54
C CYS A 125 16.42 -14.89 7.01
N LEU A 126 16.91 -13.81 7.61
CA LEU A 126 18.14 -13.15 7.21
C LEU A 126 18.72 -12.44 8.42
N ASP A 127 19.99 -12.66 8.67
CA ASP A 127 20.74 -11.91 9.69
C ASP A 127 22.14 -11.66 9.16
N THR A 128 22.40 -10.43 8.73
CA THR A 128 23.68 -10.10 8.12
C THR A 128 24.07 -8.64 8.32
N SER A 129 25.36 -8.37 8.12
CA SER A 129 25.91 -7.03 8.07
C SER A 129 25.51 -6.35 6.77
N TRP A 130 24.94 -5.15 6.84
CA TRP A 130 24.69 -4.31 5.68
C TRP A 130 25.88 -3.39 5.46
N LYS A 131 26.66 -3.67 4.40
CA LYS A 131 27.76 -2.79 3.98
C LYS A 131 27.19 -1.53 3.30
N VAL A 132 27.26 -0.41 3.99
CA VAL A 132 26.85 0.91 3.45
C VAL A 132 28.08 1.60 2.87
N SER A 133 27.95 2.14 1.65
CA SER A 133 29.07 2.76 0.95
C SER A 133 29.30 4.18 1.44
N GLU A 134 30.55 4.50 1.75
CA GLU A 134 30.97 5.85 2.13
C GLU A 134 30.71 6.84 0.99
N ARG A 135 30.08 7.96 1.32
CA ARG A 135 29.76 9.05 0.41
C ARG A 135 29.67 10.37 1.18
N SER A 136 29.79 11.48 0.45
CA SER A 136 29.57 12.79 1.02
C SER A 136 28.12 13.23 0.84
N ILE A 137 27.49 13.73 1.90
CA ILE A 137 26.08 14.12 1.93
C ILE A 137 26.00 15.62 2.21
N LEU A 138 25.53 16.39 1.23
CA LEU A 138 25.36 17.83 1.35
C LEU A 138 24.25 18.21 2.35
N PRO A 139 24.29 19.42 2.94
CA PRO A 139 23.25 19.94 3.83
C PRO A 139 21.84 19.76 3.28
N GLY A 140 20.95 19.20 4.10
CA GLY A 140 19.53 18.98 3.75
C GLY A 140 19.28 17.92 2.69
N LYS A 141 20.31 17.28 2.13
CA LYS A 141 20.17 16.21 1.14
C LYS A 141 19.93 14.86 1.79
N ILE A 142 19.25 14.01 1.02
CA ILE A 142 18.95 12.63 1.37
C ILE A 142 19.69 11.74 0.37
N GLU A 143 20.50 10.85 0.91
CA GLU A 143 21.10 9.75 0.18
C GLU A 143 20.43 8.44 0.55
N PHE A 144 20.59 7.43 -0.30
CA PHE A 144 20.10 6.10 0.01
C PHE A 144 21.09 5.01 -0.39
N GLU A 145 21.06 3.92 0.39
CA GLU A 145 21.76 2.68 0.11
C GLU A 145 20.73 1.58 -0.12
N ARG A 146 20.94 0.77 -1.15
CA ARG A 146 20.07 -0.37 -1.44
C ARG A 146 20.66 -1.63 -0.84
N PHE A 147 19.86 -2.37 -0.07
CA PHE A 147 20.23 -3.72 0.31
C PHE A 147 19.93 -4.66 -0.84
N ARG A 148 20.94 -5.40 -1.30
CA ARG A 148 20.77 -6.46 -2.28
C ARG A 148 21.40 -7.74 -1.73
N LEU A 149 20.54 -8.72 -1.48
CA LEU A 149 21.00 -10.08 -1.20
C LEU A 149 21.42 -10.74 -2.52
N ASN A 150 22.40 -11.64 -2.46
CA ASN A 150 22.82 -12.38 -3.65
C ASN A 150 21.69 -13.28 -4.14
N ASP A 151 21.58 -13.44 -5.46
CA ASP A 151 20.48 -14.16 -6.09
C ASP A 151 20.39 -15.63 -5.61
N ASP A 152 21.53 -16.32 -5.52
CA ASP A 152 21.59 -17.71 -5.00
C ASP A 152 21.15 -17.83 -3.54
N ALA A 153 21.43 -16.79 -2.74
CA ALA A 153 21.01 -16.72 -1.35
C ALA A 153 19.49 -16.47 -1.25
N ILE A 154 18.89 -15.71 -2.17
CA ILE A 154 17.43 -15.56 -2.25
C ILE A 154 16.78 -16.88 -2.62
N ASP A 155 17.35 -17.62 -3.58
CA ASP A 155 16.78 -18.87 -4.07
C ASP A 155 16.74 -19.94 -2.96
N SER A 156 17.76 -19.98 -2.11
CA SER A 156 17.84 -20.89 -0.95
C SER A 156 16.97 -20.52 0.25
N LEU A 157 16.37 -19.32 0.29
CA LEU A 157 15.50 -18.93 1.40
C LEU A 157 14.24 -19.80 1.46
N PRO A 158 13.79 -20.20 2.68
CA PRO A 158 12.52 -20.87 2.86
C PRO A 158 11.35 -20.06 2.27
N PRO A 159 10.27 -20.73 1.82
CA PRO A 159 9.11 -20.05 1.26
C PRO A 159 8.47 -19.06 2.25
N ASP A 160 8.54 -19.34 3.55
CA ASP A 160 8.02 -18.45 4.61
C ASP A 160 8.81 -17.15 4.76
N CYS A 161 10.02 -17.10 4.20
CA CYS A 161 10.88 -15.93 4.13
C CYS A 161 10.69 -15.11 2.84
N LYS A 162 9.78 -15.54 1.97
CA LYS A 162 9.43 -14.87 0.71
C LYS A 162 8.01 -14.32 0.81
N ILE A 163 7.79 -13.11 0.31
CA ILE A 163 6.45 -12.57 0.14
C ILE A 163 5.84 -13.34 -1.01
N LYS A 164 4.79 -14.14 -0.74
CA LYS A 164 4.07 -14.89 -1.80
C LYS A 164 3.83 -13.97 -3.01
N THR A 165 4.41 -14.26 -4.16
CA THR A 165 4.12 -13.57 -5.43
C THR A 165 2.93 -14.26 -6.07
N SER A 166 1.82 -13.55 -6.29
CA SER A 166 0.66 -14.13 -6.99
C SER A 166 0.81 -13.90 -8.51
N ASP A 167 0.74 -14.98 -9.28
CA ASP A 167 0.81 -14.95 -10.75
C ASP A 167 -0.47 -14.41 -11.41
N GLY A 168 -1.57 -14.26 -10.67
CA GLY A 168 -2.86 -13.81 -11.19
C GLY A 168 -3.13 -12.30 -11.06
N PHE A 169 -3.50 -11.65 -12.17
CA PHE A 169 -3.97 -10.24 -12.20
C PHE A 169 -5.16 -9.97 -11.27
N ILE A 170 -6.10 -10.92 -11.17
CA ILE A 170 -7.30 -10.81 -10.32
C ILE A 170 -6.92 -10.92 -8.84
N GLU A 171 -6.05 -11.86 -8.50
CA GLU A 171 -5.56 -12.07 -7.13
C GLU A 171 -4.75 -10.87 -6.61
N ARG A 172 -4.03 -10.18 -7.51
CA ARG A 172 -3.28 -8.95 -7.22
C ARG A 172 -4.18 -7.78 -6.78
N ILE A 173 -5.43 -7.74 -7.26
CA ILE A 173 -6.43 -6.74 -6.86
C ILE A 173 -7.06 -7.11 -5.52
N PHE A 174 -7.40 -8.39 -5.31
CA PHE A 174 -8.01 -8.88 -4.06
C PHE A 174 -7.02 -9.00 -2.89
N ARG A 175 -5.71 -9.06 -3.13
CA ARG A 175 -4.70 -9.13 -2.07
C ARG A 175 -4.30 -7.77 -1.49
N ARG A 176 -4.63 -6.65 -2.17
CA ARG A 176 -4.48 -5.30 -1.58
C ARG A 176 -5.23 -5.15 -0.25
N THR A 177 -6.17 -6.04 0.04
CA THR A 177 -6.98 -6.02 1.27
C THR A 177 -6.66 -7.14 2.28
N SER A 178 -5.83 -8.15 1.99
CA SER A 178 -5.79 -9.35 2.86
C SER A 178 -4.45 -10.05 3.12
N GLY A 179 -3.34 -9.69 2.46
CA GLY A 179 -2.10 -10.49 2.58
C GLY A 179 -0.92 -9.77 3.21
N LYS A 180 -0.94 -9.46 4.52
CA LYS A 180 0.27 -9.08 5.27
C LYS A 180 1.21 -10.30 5.31
N SER A 181 2.37 -10.24 4.64
CA SER A 181 3.37 -11.33 4.69
C SER A 181 3.80 -11.62 6.13
N GLY A 182 3.69 -10.60 6.98
CA GLY A 182 4.05 -10.69 8.39
C GLY A 182 5.53 -10.79 8.65
N LEU A 183 6.33 -10.60 7.61
CA LEU A 183 7.75 -10.42 7.81
C LEU A 183 7.96 -9.13 8.60
N LYS A 184 8.87 -9.21 9.56
CA LYS A 184 9.37 -8.10 10.36
C LYS A 184 10.81 -7.85 9.98
N LEU A 185 11.09 -6.63 9.54
CA LEU A 185 12.43 -6.12 9.29
C LEU A 185 12.89 -5.32 10.49
N GLU A 186 14.09 -5.60 10.95
CA GLU A 186 14.82 -4.79 11.92
C GLU A 186 16.17 -4.42 11.32
N VAL A 187 16.48 -3.12 11.31
CA VAL A 187 17.80 -2.62 10.95
C VAL A 187 18.39 -1.97 12.18
N THR A 188 19.39 -2.63 12.76
CA THR A 188 20.18 -2.08 13.85
C THR A 188 21.27 -1.19 13.28
N ILE A 189 21.34 0.03 13.78
CA ILE A 189 22.41 1.00 13.50
C ILE A 189 23.17 1.18 14.81
N SER A 190 24.48 0.98 14.78
CA SER A 190 25.35 1.21 15.94
C SER A 190 26.52 2.11 15.54
N HIS A 191 26.80 3.08 16.39
CA HIS A 191 27.90 4.02 16.25
C HIS A 191 28.49 4.25 17.65
N GLU A 192 29.77 3.90 17.82
CA GLU A 192 30.44 3.94 19.13
C GLU A 192 29.66 3.16 20.21
N GLU A 193 29.12 3.85 21.22
CA GLU A 193 28.32 3.28 22.31
C GLU A 193 26.79 3.40 22.08
N GLU A 194 26.37 4.17 21.08
CA GLU A 194 24.96 4.41 20.79
C GLU A 194 24.42 3.37 19.79
N ARG A 195 23.16 2.95 20.02
CA ARG A 195 22.49 1.95 19.20
C ARG A 195 21.02 2.30 19.02
N GLU A 196 20.56 2.28 17.78
CA GLU A 196 19.16 2.47 17.40
C GLU A 196 18.66 1.33 16.53
N VAL A 197 17.35 1.11 16.54
CA VAL A 197 16.71 0.03 15.77
C VAL A 197 15.55 0.59 14.95
N LEU A 198 15.67 0.46 13.64
CA LEU A 198 14.63 0.78 12.67
C LEU A 198 13.80 -0.45 12.39
N THR A 199 12.49 -0.38 12.65
CA THR A 199 11.58 -1.53 12.49
C THR A 199 10.53 -1.27 11.41
N ILE A 200 10.29 -2.28 10.57
CA ILE A 200 9.13 -2.33 9.67
C ILE A 200 8.40 -3.64 9.92
N GLU A 201 7.13 -3.53 10.29
CA GLU A 201 6.28 -4.69 10.52
C GLU A 201 5.35 -4.94 9.33
N ASN A 202 4.88 -6.18 9.21
CA ASN A 202 3.84 -6.56 8.26
C ASN A 202 4.18 -6.20 6.80
N LEU A 203 5.40 -6.52 6.38
CA LEU A 203 5.86 -6.34 5.00
C LEU A 203 4.92 -6.95 3.96
#